data_AF-A0A9N8L3W2-F1
#
_entry.id   AF-A0A9N8L3W2-F1
#
_cell.length_a   1.000
_cell.length_b   1.000
_cell.length_c   1.000
_cell.angle_alpha   90.00
_cell.angle_beta   90.00
_cell.angle_gamma   90.00
#
_symmetry.space_group_name_H-M   'P 1'
#
loop_
_entity.id
_entity.type
_entity.pdbx_description
1 polymer ?
#
loop_
_entity_poly.entity_id
_entity_poly.type
_entity_poly.pdbx_seq_one_letter_code
_entity_poly.pdbx_strand_id
1 'polypeptide(L)'
;MEERWCALAGHKPMTYLAQMTHVHYCLLELIGRARGNGQMTIGRTNLNKIIKDPKTLFYNRKYLREIDLIRTDHISQVVAGKALKALLVRLKRFHQPSVLTMPKRGALHNVVTYLLQQPDYSEKTEVIVKKGLITQKQNRRLQKTVNIFNFEERMVAADDKAKKTTVNLKRKFIYLSSKSDESSESDEETQEPPMKSQYKVGVSLMRQAYERF
;
A
#
# COMPACT_ATOMS: atom_id res chain seq x y z
N MET A 1 11.21 18.03 -28.18
CA MET A 1 9.92 17.48 -27.67
C MET A 1 10.07 16.02 -27.28
N GLU A 2 10.71 15.21 -28.13
CA GLU A 2 10.93 13.78 -27.92
C GLU A 2 11.68 13.43 -26.62
N GLU A 3 12.78 14.12 -26.33
CA GLU A 3 13.56 13.91 -25.10
C GLU A 3 12.74 14.14 -23.82
N ARG A 4 11.78 15.08 -23.85
CA ARG A 4 10.91 15.37 -22.70
C ARG A 4 9.93 14.23 -22.46
N TRP A 5 9.39 13.66 -23.53
CA TRP A 5 8.50 12.49 -23.45
C TRP A 5 9.26 11.24 -23.00
N CYS A 6 10.48 11.03 -23.49
CA CYS A 6 11.37 9.98 -23.00
C CYS A 6 11.65 10.15 -21.50
N ALA A 7 11.84 11.39 -21.02
CA ALA A 7 12.00 11.65 -19.60
C ALA A 7 10.74 11.35 -18.79
N LEU A 8 9.53 11.54 -19.30
CA LEU A 8 8.31 11.29 -18.53
C LEU A 8 7.85 9.82 -18.61
N ALA A 9 7.99 9.21 -19.78
CA ALA A 9 7.35 7.95 -20.14
C ALA A 9 8.21 7.11 -21.11
N GLY A 10 9.54 7.06 -20.92
CA GLY A 10 10.46 6.36 -21.81
C GLY A 10 10.24 4.84 -21.95
N HIS A 11 9.41 4.24 -21.09
CA HIS A 11 8.99 2.83 -21.22
C HIS A 11 7.85 2.63 -22.23
N LYS A 12 7.28 3.70 -22.78
CA LYS A 12 6.21 3.66 -23.79
C LYS A 12 6.71 4.18 -25.13
N PRO A 13 6.24 3.61 -26.25
CA PRO A 13 6.59 4.09 -27.59
C PRO A 13 6.05 5.50 -27.84
N MET A 14 6.83 6.32 -28.56
CA MET A 14 6.52 7.73 -28.84
C MET A 14 5.20 7.92 -29.60
N THR A 15 4.81 6.95 -30.42
CA THR A 15 3.53 6.96 -31.16
C THR A 15 2.31 7.06 -30.24
N TYR A 16 2.36 6.43 -29.06
CA TYR A 16 1.29 6.52 -28.06
C TYR A 16 1.33 7.86 -27.31
N LEU A 17 2.54 8.38 -27.04
CA LEU A 17 2.72 9.66 -26.35
C LEU A 17 2.28 10.84 -27.23
N ALA A 18 2.42 10.72 -28.55
CA ALA A 18 1.98 11.74 -29.50
C ALA A 18 0.46 11.94 -29.54
N GLN A 19 -0.32 10.95 -29.12
CA GLN A 19 -1.80 11.03 -29.06
C GLN A 19 -2.30 11.75 -27.79
N MET A 20 -1.40 12.11 -26.89
CA MET A 20 -1.77 12.71 -25.61
C MET A 20 -2.10 14.20 -25.75
N THR A 21 -3.11 14.64 -25.02
CA THR A 21 -3.46 16.06 -24.94
C THR A 21 -2.39 16.86 -24.19
N HIS A 22 -2.35 18.17 -24.42
CA HIS A 22 -1.49 19.08 -23.65
C HIS A 22 -1.76 19.01 -22.14
N VAL A 23 -3.01 18.74 -21.74
CA VAL A 23 -3.39 18.57 -20.33
C VAL A 23 -2.71 17.36 -19.72
N HIS A 24 -2.67 16.23 -20.44
CA HIS A 24 -1.97 15.04 -19.98
C HIS A 24 -0.47 15.30 -19.81
N TYR A 25 0.15 16.00 -20.76
CA TYR A 25 1.55 16.39 -20.67
C TYR A 25 1.82 17.26 -19.43
N CYS A 26 1.01 18.30 -19.20
CA CYS A 26 1.15 19.16 -18.03
C CYS A 26 1.01 18.39 -16.71
N LEU A 27 0.06 17.45 -16.64
CA LEU A 27 -0.10 16.58 -15.46
C LEU A 27 1.14 15.74 -15.22
N LEU A 28 1.65 15.06 -16.26
CA LEU A 28 2.84 14.22 -16.16
C LEU A 28 4.08 15.05 -15.80
N GLU A 29 4.22 16.26 -16.33
CA GLU A 29 5.32 17.16 -15.97
C GLU A 29 5.26 17.57 -14.49
N LEU A 30 4.08 17.95 -13.99
CA LEU A 30 3.91 18.32 -12.59
C LEU A 30 4.16 17.14 -11.65
N ILE A 31 3.72 15.93 -12.02
CA ILE A 31 3.98 14.69 -11.28
C ILE A 31 5.48 14.37 -11.33
N GLY A 32 6.09 14.45 -12.51
CA GLY A 32 7.51 14.17 -12.73
C GLY A 32 8.43 15.11 -11.97
N ARG A 33 8.05 16.39 -11.80
CA ARG A 33 8.78 17.36 -10.98
C ARG A 33 8.91 16.93 -9.51
N ALA A 34 7.93 16.21 -8.96
CA ALA A 34 8.00 15.68 -7.60
C ALA A 34 8.84 14.40 -7.47
N ARG A 35 9.23 13.76 -8.58
CA ARG A 35 10.04 12.53 -8.60
C ARG A 35 9.48 11.47 -7.63
N GLY A 36 10.32 10.91 -6.77
CA GLY A 36 9.93 9.87 -5.80
C GLY A 36 8.98 10.34 -4.68
N ASN A 37 8.88 11.65 -4.44
CA ASN A 37 7.95 12.18 -3.44
C ASN A 37 6.50 12.11 -3.94
N GLY A 38 6.27 12.16 -5.26
CA GLY A 38 4.94 12.19 -5.86
C GLY A 38 4.16 13.50 -5.62
N GLN A 39 3.01 13.60 -6.27
CA GLN A 39 2.07 14.72 -6.12
C GLN A 39 0.79 14.27 -5.45
N MET A 40 0.28 15.10 -4.54
CA MET A 40 -0.97 14.82 -3.85
C MET A 40 -2.14 15.49 -4.56
N THR A 41 -3.33 14.89 -4.44
CA THR A 41 -4.57 15.52 -4.91
C THR A 41 -5.01 16.69 -4.02
N ILE A 42 -4.51 16.77 -2.78
CA ILE A 42 -4.91 17.73 -1.74
C ILE A 42 -3.66 18.40 -1.14
N GLY A 43 -3.71 19.70 -0.82
CA GLY A 43 -2.54 20.52 -0.48
C GLY A 43 -2.30 21.78 -1.35
N ARG A 44 -1.12 22.41 -1.22
CA ARG A 44 -0.74 23.66 -1.92
C ARG A 44 -0.05 23.44 -3.28
N THR A 45 0.35 22.22 -3.60
CA THR A 45 1.12 21.86 -4.81
C THR A 45 0.39 20.82 -5.66
N ASN A 46 -0.94 20.89 -5.72
CA ASN A 46 -1.72 19.79 -6.27
C ASN A 46 -1.93 19.88 -7.77
N LEU A 47 -2.38 18.75 -8.31
CA LEU A 47 -2.94 18.60 -9.65
C LEU A 47 -4.13 19.55 -9.91
N ASN A 48 -4.80 20.03 -8.86
CA ASN A 48 -5.89 21.01 -8.96
C ASN A 48 -5.46 22.36 -9.56
N LYS A 49 -4.14 22.66 -9.61
CA LYS A 49 -3.62 23.85 -10.29
C LYS A 49 -3.76 23.78 -11.81
N ILE A 50 -3.72 22.57 -12.38
CA ILE A 50 -3.85 22.34 -13.82
C ILE A 50 -5.33 22.17 -14.17
N ILE A 51 -6.04 21.35 -13.39
CA ILE A 51 -7.45 21.07 -13.62
C ILE A 51 -8.23 21.40 -12.34
N LYS A 52 -9.01 22.49 -12.38
CA LYS A 52 -9.83 22.93 -11.23
C LYS A 52 -11.02 22.00 -10.98
N ASP A 53 -11.58 21.43 -12.04
CA ASP A 53 -12.73 20.52 -11.94
C ASP A 53 -12.30 19.11 -11.48
N PRO A 54 -12.77 18.63 -10.31
CA PRO A 54 -12.38 17.33 -9.78
C PRO A 54 -12.82 16.16 -10.66
N LYS A 55 -13.95 16.29 -11.39
CA LYS A 55 -14.46 15.24 -12.28
C LYS A 55 -13.54 15.05 -13.48
N THR A 56 -13.17 16.14 -14.14
CA THR A 56 -12.20 16.13 -15.25
C THR A 56 -10.84 15.61 -14.78
N LEU A 57 -10.36 16.01 -13.61
CA LEU A 57 -9.11 15.51 -13.04
C LEU A 57 -9.16 14.00 -12.79
N PHE A 58 -10.30 13.48 -12.30
CA PHE A 58 -10.50 12.06 -12.11
C PHE A 58 -10.37 11.28 -13.43
N TYR A 59 -11.03 11.72 -14.51
CA TYR A 59 -10.95 11.03 -15.81
C TYR A 59 -9.55 11.09 -16.42
N ASN A 60 -8.88 12.24 -16.35
CA ASN A 60 -7.50 12.37 -16.85
C ASN A 60 -6.56 11.42 -16.09
N ARG A 61 -6.66 11.33 -14.75
CA ARG A 61 -5.88 10.38 -13.98
C ARG A 61 -6.23 8.93 -14.29
N LYS A 62 -7.53 8.62 -14.43
CA LYS A 62 -8.00 7.27 -14.77
C LYS A 62 -7.37 6.82 -16.09
N TYR A 63 -7.43 7.67 -17.11
CA TYR A 63 -6.79 7.43 -18.40
C TYR A 63 -5.28 7.21 -18.26
N LEU A 64 -4.56 8.13 -17.60
CA LEU A 64 -3.10 8.03 -17.41
C LEU A 64 -2.67 6.77 -16.63
N ARG A 65 -3.54 6.27 -15.76
CA ARG A 65 -3.34 5.03 -15.00
C ARG A 65 -3.58 3.80 -15.88
N GLU A 66 -4.62 3.80 -16.71
CA GLU A 66 -4.93 2.70 -17.64
C GLU A 66 -3.82 2.49 -18.67
N ILE A 67 -3.21 3.57 -19.17
CA ILE A 67 -2.04 3.50 -20.04
C ILE A 67 -0.72 3.30 -19.29
N ASP A 68 -0.77 3.09 -17.97
CA ASP A 68 0.36 2.69 -17.15
C ASP A 68 1.53 3.72 -17.13
N LEU A 69 1.17 5.01 -17.13
CA LEU A 69 2.12 6.12 -16.97
C LEU A 69 2.24 6.58 -15.51
N ILE A 70 1.16 6.44 -14.74
CA ILE A 70 1.09 6.87 -13.33
C ILE A 70 0.67 5.72 -12.41
N ARG A 71 1.23 5.73 -11.20
CA ARG A 71 0.80 4.94 -10.03
C ARG A 71 0.06 5.85 -9.07
N THR A 72 -0.98 5.33 -8.45
CA THR A 72 -1.81 6.08 -7.49
C THR A 72 -1.96 5.28 -6.20
N ASP A 73 -1.50 5.86 -5.10
CA ASP A 73 -1.53 5.24 -3.78
C ASP A 73 -2.43 6.06 -2.84
N HIS A 74 -3.13 5.39 -1.93
CA HIS A 74 -3.91 6.05 -0.89
C HIS A 74 -3.04 6.32 0.33
N ILE A 75 -2.94 7.59 0.73
CA ILE A 75 -2.18 7.99 1.92
C ILE A 75 -3.11 8.73 2.88
N SER A 76 -2.93 8.43 4.17
CA SER A 76 -3.58 9.20 5.24
C SER A 76 -2.62 10.30 5.71
N GLN A 77 -3.04 11.55 5.56
CA GLN A 77 -2.30 12.72 6.04
C GLN A 77 -3.08 13.39 7.17
N VAL A 78 -2.37 13.97 8.14
CA VAL A 78 -3.00 14.84 9.15
C VAL A 78 -2.71 16.29 8.77
N VAL A 79 -3.77 17.06 8.50
CA VAL A 79 -3.69 18.48 8.16
C VAL A 79 -4.56 19.25 9.16
N ALA A 80 -3.99 20.24 9.84
CA ALA A 80 -4.67 21.04 10.86
C ALA A 80 -5.39 20.20 11.94
N GLY A 81 -4.73 19.13 12.40
CA GLY A 81 -5.28 18.22 13.42
C GLY A 81 -6.37 17.26 12.92
N LYS A 82 -6.80 17.35 11.66
CA LYS A 82 -7.77 16.44 11.04
C LYS A 82 -7.06 15.41 10.17
N ALA A 83 -7.38 14.13 10.37
CA ALA A 83 -6.93 13.07 9.49
C ALA A 83 -7.74 13.10 8.18
N LEU A 84 -7.05 13.08 7.06
CA LEU A 84 -7.61 13.19 5.73
C LEU A 84 -6.97 12.14 4.84
N LYS A 85 -7.79 11.43 4.06
CA LYS A 85 -7.30 10.52 3.02
C LYS A 85 -7.03 11.33 1.76
N ALA A 86 -5.83 11.20 1.23
CA ALA A 86 -5.39 11.81 -0.01
C ALA A 86 -4.86 10.75 -0.97
N LEU A 87 -4.87 11.08 -2.26
CA LEU A 87 -4.25 10.24 -3.29
C LEU A 87 -2.86 10.79 -3.58
N LEU A 88 -1.85 9.94 -3.47
CA LEU A 88 -0.50 10.22 -3.92
C LEU A 88 -0.32 9.66 -5.33
N VAL A 89 0.08 10.50 -6.26
CA VAL A 89 0.29 10.16 -7.66
C VAL A 89 1.77 10.24 -7.99
N ARG A 90 2.32 9.19 -8.59
CA ARG A 90 3.73 9.11 -9.01
C ARG A 90 3.82 8.65 -10.46
N LEU A 91 4.86 9.08 -11.17
CA LEU A 91 5.19 8.46 -12.44
C LEU A 91 5.67 7.03 -12.18
N LYS A 92 5.32 6.09 -13.05
CA LYS A 92 5.74 4.68 -12.90
C LYS A 92 7.26 4.53 -12.74
N ARG A 93 8.04 5.30 -13.49
CA ARG A 93 9.52 5.32 -13.41
C ARG A 93 10.09 5.78 -12.06
N PHE A 94 9.31 6.53 -11.28
CA PHE A 94 9.70 7.05 -9.97
C PHE A 94 8.97 6.31 -8.83
N HIS A 95 8.16 5.32 -9.16
CA HIS A 95 7.57 4.44 -8.16
C HIS A 95 8.69 3.65 -7.51
N GLN A 96 8.73 3.69 -6.18
CA GLN A 96 9.67 2.92 -5.38
C GLN A 96 8.87 2.02 -4.44
N PRO A 97 9.38 0.81 -4.13
CA PRO A 97 8.78 -0.07 -3.14
C PRO A 97 8.50 0.68 -1.83
N SER A 98 7.38 0.35 -1.19
CA SER A 98 6.94 0.96 0.06
C SER A 98 8.05 1.06 1.13
N VAL A 99 8.93 0.06 1.20
CA VAL A 99 10.10 0.00 2.11
C VAL A 99 11.11 1.13 1.88
N LEU A 100 11.35 1.54 0.64
CA LEU A 100 12.28 2.63 0.30
C LEU A 100 11.64 4.01 0.46
N THR A 101 10.30 4.08 0.42
CA THR A 101 9.53 5.32 0.63
C THR A 101 9.22 5.60 2.11
N MET A 102 9.82 4.84 3.02
CA MET A 102 9.62 4.95 4.46
C MET A 102 9.96 6.35 5.01
N PRO A 103 9.30 6.76 6.11
CA PRO A 103 9.69 7.96 6.82
C PRO A 103 11.17 7.85 7.24
N LYS A 104 11.94 8.91 6.98
CA LYS A 104 13.38 8.96 7.29
C LYS A 104 13.68 9.12 8.79
N ARG A 105 12.64 9.31 9.61
CA ARG A 105 12.73 9.57 11.06
C ARG A 105 11.49 9.02 11.77
N GLY A 106 11.64 8.68 13.05
CA GLY A 106 10.56 8.27 13.95
C GLY A 106 10.56 6.77 14.29
N ALA A 107 9.59 6.34 15.09
CA ALA A 107 9.54 4.97 15.60
C ALA A 107 9.52 3.91 14.49
N LEU A 108 8.77 4.15 13.41
CA LEU A 108 8.71 3.24 12.26
C LEU A 108 10.08 3.05 11.61
N HIS A 109 10.80 4.16 11.40
CA HIS A 109 12.15 4.15 10.84
C HIS A 109 13.09 3.34 11.72
N ASN A 110 13.09 3.60 13.02
CA ASN A 110 13.97 2.91 13.97
C ASN A 110 13.75 1.38 13.95
N VAL A 111 12.51 0.95 13.78
CA VAL A 111 12.15 -0.47 13.72
C VAL A 111 12.60 -1.10 12.41
N VAL A 112 12.40 -0.42 11.28
CA VAL A 112 12.88 -0.90 9.98
C VAL A 112 14.40 -1.01 9.98
N THR A 113 15.11 0.03 10.43
CA THR A 113 16.58 0.04 10.50
C THR A 113 17.10 -1.06 11.41
N TYR A 114 16.42 -1.32 12.53
CA TYR A 114 16.75 -2.43 13.41
C TYR A 114 16.52 -3.80 12.74
N LEU A 115 15.37 -4.01 12.10
CA LEU A 115 15.06 -5.27 11.41
C LEU A 115 16.02 -5.52 10.24
N LEU A 116 16.45 -4.48 9.53
CA LEU A 116 17.48 -4.58 8.47
C LEU A 116 18.82 -5.11 8.96
N GLN A 117 19.13 -4.96 10.26
CA GLN A 117 20.37 -5.46 10.88
C GLN A 117 20.26 -6.90 11.40
N GLN A 118 19.04 -7.44 11.53
CA GLN A 118 18.82 -8.79 12.05
C GLN A 118 18.89 -9.84 10.94
N PRO A 119 19.32 -11.09 11.25
CA PRO A 119 19.17 -12.20 10.33
C PRO A 119 17.68 -12.42 10.00
N ASP A 120 17.40 -12.73 8.74
CA ASP A 120 16.04 -12.93 8.19
C ASP A 120 15.09 -11.72 8.27
N TYR A 121 15.60 -10.51 8.53
CA TYR A 121 14.80 -9.28 8.66
C TYR A 121 13.63 -9.41 9.64
N SER A 122 13.78 -10.27 10.65
CA SER A 122 12.71 -10.69 11.55
C SER A 122 13.16 -10.67 13.01
N GLU A 123 12.24 -10.35 13.92
CA GLU A 123 12.54 -10.35 15.35
C GLU A 123 11.28 -10.66 16.18
N LYS A 124 11.47 -11.20 17.38
CA LYS A 124 10.40 -11.39 18.36
C LYS A 124 9.81 -10.04 18.78
N THR A 125 8.49 -9.91 18.73
CA THR A 125 7.76 -8.69 19.11
C THR A 125 8.10 -8.22 20.53
N GLU A 126 8.26 -9.16 21.47
CA GLU A 126 8.62 -8.86 22.86
C GLU A 126 9.98 -8.19 22.99
N VAL A 127 10.95 -8.58 22.15
CA VAL A 127 12.31 -8.02 22.15
C VAL A 127 12.27 -6.58 21.63
N ILE A 128 11.49 -6.31 20.58
CA ILE A 128 11.31 -4.96 20.03
C ILE A 128 10.67 -4.02 21.07
N VAL A 129 9.67 -4.51 21.81
CA VAL A 129 9.01 -3.73 22.89
C VAL A 129 9.95 -3.51 24.06
N LYS A 130 10.72 -4.53 24.48
CA LYS A 130 11.73 -4.40 25.55
C LYS A 130 12.84 -3.42 25.19
N LYS A 131 13.26 -3.38 23.92
CA LYS A 131 14.23 -2.40 23.41
C LYS A 131 13.68 -0.97 23.31
N GLY A 132 12.39 -0.75 23.61
CA GLY A 132 11.78 0.57 23.59
C GLY A 132 11.55 1.15 22.19
N LEU A 133 11.71 0.34 21.13
CA LEU A 133 11.52 0.80 19.74
C LEU A 133 10.06 1.13 19.44
N ILE A 134 9.12 0.38 20.04
CA ILE A 134 7.68 0.57 19.90
C ILE A 134 6.99 0.25 21.23
N THR A 135 5.95 1.01 21.59
CA THR A 135 5.06 0.69 22.72
C THR A 135 4.02 -0.37 22.36
N GLN A 136 3.51 -1.12 23.34
CA GLN A 136 2.51 -2.16 23.09
C GLN A 136 1.22 -1.62 22.40
N LYS A 137 0.82 -0.39 22.72
CA LYS A 137 -0.30 0.30 22.06
C LYS A 137 0.00 0.61 20.58
N GLN A 138 1.20 1.09 20.28
CA GLN A 138 1.64 1.33 18.91
C GLN A 138 1.76 0.02 18.13
N ASN A 139 2.24 -1.07 18.73
CA ASN A 139 2.31 -2.37 18.08
C ASN A 139 0.93 -2.89 17.64
N ARG A 140 -0.08 -2.83 18.53
CA ARG A 140 -1.48 -3.18 18.18
C ARG A 140 -2.04 -2.30 17.06
N ARG A 141 -1.60 -1.04 16.98
CA ARG A 141 -1.99 -0.14 15.90
C ARG A 141 -1.29 -0.51 14.59
N LEU A 142 0.02 -0.80 14.62
CA LEU A 142 0.82 -1.19 13.45
C LEU A 142 0.23 -2.45 12.79
N GLN A 143 -0.15 -3.45 13.58
CA GLN A 143 -0.84 -4.66 13.12
C GLN A 143 -2.11 -4.38 12.31
N LYS A 144 -2.79 -3.25 12.57
CA LYS A 144 -4.05 -2.88 11.91
C LYS A 144 -3.88 -1.89 10.76
N THR A 145 -2.77 -1.17 10.70
CA THR A 145 -2.64 0.00 9.80
C THR A 145 -1.48 -0.07 8.81
N VAL A 146 -0.47 -0.91 9.04
CA VAL A 146 0.77 -0.85 8.26
C VAL A 146 0.98 -2.15 7.50
N ASN A 147 0.84 -2.09 6.18
CA ASN A 147 0.99 -3.22 5.25
C ASN A 147 2.46 -3.69 5.04
N ILE A 148 3.41 -3.02 5.70
CA ILE A 148 4.86 -3.24 5.53
C ILE A 148 5.42 -4.22 6.56
N PHE A 149 4.72 -4.40 7.69
CA PHE A 149 5.09 -5.39 8.68
C PHE A 149 4.12 -6.55 8.61
N ASN A 150 4.66 -7.73 8.35
CA ASN A 150 3.91 -8.95 8.54
C ASN A 150 4.14 -9.44 9.96
N PHE A 151 3.07 -9.93 10.57
CA PHE A 151 3.08 -10.49 11.91
C PHE A 151 2.77 -11.97 11.80
N GLU A 152 3.73 -12.81 12.18
CA GLU A 152 3.58 -14.26 12.13
C GLU A 152 3.73 -14.84 13.53
N GLU A 153 2.85 -15.79 13.88
CA GLU A 153 3.02 -16.61 15.08
C GLU A 153 3.87 -17.82 14.70
N ARG A 154 5.17 -17.77 15.01
CA ARG A 154 6.05 -18.93 14.87
C ARG A 154 6.10 -19.71 16.18
N MET A 155 6.06 -21.03 16.07
CA MET A 155 6.36 -21.91 17.19
C MET A 155 7.87 -21.92 17.39
N VAL A 156 8.32 -21.40 18.53
CA VAL A 156 9.75 -21.36 18.89
C VAL A 156 9.94 -22.36 20.01
N ALA A 157 10.86 -23.32 19.83
CA ALA A 157 11.29 -24.18 20.91
C ALA A 157 11.84 -23.31 22.06
N ALA A 158 11.45 -23.63 23.30
CA ALA A 158 11.89 -22.88 24.46
C ALA A 158 13.43 -22.91 24.55
N ASP A 159 14.07 -21.74 24.59
CA ASP A 159 15.51 -21.67 24.92
C ASP A 159 15.74 -22.29 26.31
N ASP A 160 16.72 -23.19 26.37
CA ASP A 160 17.06 -24.22 27.36
C ASP A 160 17.41 -23.74 28.80
N LYS A 161 16.80 -22.67 29.33
CA LYS A 161 17.15 -22.14 30.66
C LYS A 161 16.02 -21.97 31.66
N ALA A 162 14.88 -22.63 31.46
CA ALA A 162 13.88 -22.74 32.53
C ALA A 162 13.14 -24.09 32.48
N LYS A 163 13.55 -24.95 33.42
CA LYS A 163 12.88 -26.14 33.98
C LYS A 163 11.47 -26.47 33.46
N LYS A 164 11.35 -27.68 32.89
CA LYS A 164 10.17 -28.58 32.88
C LYS A 164 8.81 -27.91 32.64
N THR A 165 8.56 -27.44 31.44
CA THR A 165 7.25 -27.59 30.79
C THR A 165 7.44 -27.42 29.28
N THR A 166 7.39 -28.52 28.54
CA THR A 166 7.33 -28.52 27.07
C THR A 166 5.97 -28.00 26.62
N VAL A 167 5.77 -26.69 26.74
CA VAL A 167 4.64 -25.98 26.15
C VAL A 167 5.19 -25.25 24.94
N ASN A 168 4.72 -25.62 23.75
CA ASN A 168 4.99 -24.90 22.52
C ASN A 168 4.48 -23.46 22.69
N LEU A 169 5.37 -22.52 23.00
CA LEU A 169 5.03 -21.13 23.17
C LEU A 169 4.91 -20.48 21.80
N LYS A 170 3.67 -20.14 21.42
CA LYS A 170 3.41 -19.31 20.23
C LYS A 170 4.00 -17.92 20.47
N ARG A 171 5.05 -17.55 19.73
CA ARG A 171 5.66 -16.22 19.82
C ARG A 171 5.37 -15.43 18.54
N LYS A 172 5.02 -14.15 18.72
CA LYS A 172 4.75 -13.24 17.60
C LYS A 172 6.05 -12.63 17.08
N PHE A 173 6.33 -12.83 15.81
CA PHE A 173 7.43 -12.21 15.09
C PHE A 173 6.94 -11.06 14.24
N ILE A 174 7.77 -10.03 14.12
CA ILE A 174 7.61 -8.94 13.15
C ILE A 174 8.70 -9.13 12.10
N TYR A 175 8.31 -9.13 10.83
CA TYR A 175 9.26 -9.13 9.72
C TYR A 175 8.83 -8.14 8.63
N LEU A 176 9.79 -7.69 7.83
CA LEU A 176 9.52 -6.78 6.72
C LEU A 176 8.82 -7.55 5.58
N SER A 177 7.67 -7.05 5.12
CA SER A 177 6.95 -7.62 3.99
C SER A 177 7.66 -7.20 2.69
N SER A 178 8.01 -8.18 1.86
CA SER A 178 8.51 -7.97 0.50
C SER A 178 7.42 -8.21 -0.55
N LYS A 179 6.15 -7.97 -0.21
CA LYS A 179 5.08 -8.06 -1.20
C LYS A 179 5.39 -7.03 -2.28
N SER A 180 5.77 -7.50 -3.46
CA SER A 180 5.85 -6.67 -4.65
C SER A 180 4.51 -5.96 -4.82
N ASP A 181 4.50 -4.66 -5.08
CA ASP A 181 3.30 -3.88 -5.45
C ASP A 181 2.70 -4.34 -6.81
N GLU A 182 3.00 -5.56 -7.26
CA GLU A 182 2.45 -6.22 -8.46
C GLU A 182 1.30 -7.17 -8.14
N SER A 183 0.85 -7.26 -6.87
CA SER A 183 -0.47 -7.81 -6.62
C SER A 183 -1.51 -6.78 -7.06
N SER A 184 -1.84 -6.83 -8.35
CA SER A 184 -3.06 -6.30 -8.90
C SER A 184 -4.22 -6.76 -8.01
N GLU A 185 -4.96 -5.82 -7.41
CA GLU A 185 -6.37 -6.08 -7.09
C GLU A 185 -7.10 -6.16 -8.44
N SER A 186 -6.85 -7.25 -9.17
CA SER A 186 -7.79 -7.72 -10.17
C SER A 186 -8.87 -8.46 -9.39
N ASP A 187 -10.10 -7.97 -9.49
CA ASP A 187 -11.31 -8.76 -9.24
C ASP A 187 -11.36 -9.92 -10.25
N GLU A 188 -10.43 -10.87 -10.14
CA GLU A 188 -10.51 -12.15 -10.82
C GLU A 188 -11.37 -13.04 -9.93
N GLU A 189 -12.59 -13.30 -10.38
CA GLU A 189 -13.45 -14.35 -9.84
C GLU A 189 -12.63 -15.64 -9.75
N THR A 190 -12.32 -16.05 -8.52
CA THR A 190 -11.68 -17.34 -8.26
C THR A 190 -12.59 -18.44 -8.80
N GLN A 191 -12.24 -19.02 -9.95
CA GLN A 191 -12.78 -20.29 -10.43
C GLN A 191 -12.22 -21.42 -9.55
N GLU A 192 -12.71 -21.53 -8.32
CA GLU A 192 -12.63 -22.77 -7.55
C GLU A 192 -13.97 -23.50 -7.68
N PRO A 193 -13.98 -24.82 -7.94
CA PRO A 193 -15.22 -25.58 -8.01
C PRO A 193 -15.95 -25.49 -6.66
N PRO A 194 -17.28 -25.26 -6.65
CA PRO A 194 -18.00 -24.94 -5.43
C PRO A 194 -17.86 -26.09 -4.42
N MET A 195 -17.31 -25.77 -3.24
CA MET A 195 -17.33 -26.68 -2.10
C MET A 195 -18.79 -27.06 -1.81
N LYS A 196 -19.06 -28.37 -1.71
CA LYS A 196 -20.39 -28.89 -1.36
C LYS A 196 -20.82 -28.32 -0.02
N SER A 197 -21.79 -27.39 -0.06
CA SER A 197 -22.41 -26.82 1.12
C SER A 197 -23.02 -27.92 1.99
N GLN A 198 -22.49 -28.08 3.19
CA GLN A 198 -22.95 -29.03 4.19
C GLN A 198 -23.97 -28.38 5.14
N TYR A 199 -24.96 -27.67 4.59
CA TYR A 199 -26.10 -27.22 5.39
C TYR A 199 -27.40 -27.40 4.59
N LYS A 200 -28.29 -28.25 5.11
CA LYS A 200 -29.69 -28.31 4.70
C LYS A 200 -30.37 -27.02 5.17
N VAL A 201 -30.28 -25.96 4.38
CA VAL A 201 -31.12 -24.78 4.58
C VAL A 201 -32.41 -25.04 3.83
N GLY A 202 -33.41 -25.55 4.57
CA GLY A 202 -34.78 -25.47 4.11
C GLY A 202 -35.16 -24.00 3.98
N VAL A 203 -35.79 -23.67 2.84
CA VAL A 203 -36.39 -22.38 2.47
C VAL A 203 -35.42 -21.37 1.85
N SER A 204 -35.73 -20.98 0.60
CA SER A 204 -34.93 -20.05 -0.20
C SER A 204 -35.09 -18.60 0.27
N LEU A 205 -33.98 -17.95 0.61
CA LEU A 205 -33.89 -16.51 0.89
C LEU A 205 -34.40 -15.64 -0.26
N MET A 206 -34.37 -16.17 -1.50
CA MET A 206 -34.95 -15.51 -2.68
C MET A 206 -36.48 -15.38 -2.62
N ARG A 207 -37.19 -16.22 -1.85
CA ARG A 207 -38.66 -16.11 -1.70
C ARG A 207 -39.07 -15.03 -0.70
N GLN A 208 -38.22 -14.73 0.29
CA GLN A 208 -38.49 -13.67 1.28
C GLN A 208 -38.30 -12.25 0.72
N ALA A 209 -37.49 -12.08 -0.33
CA ALA A 209 -37.23 -10.78 -0.93
C ALA A 209 -38.39 -10.26 -1.81
N TYR A 210 -39.31 -11.13 -2.24
CA TYR A 210 -40.45 -10.76 -3.10
C TYR A 210 -41.81 -10.73 -2.37
N GLU A 211 -41.88 -11.05 -1.08
CA GLU A 211 -43.13 -11.05 -0.30
C GLU A 211 -43.41 -9.72 0.45
N ARG A 212 -42.70 -8.64 0.13
CA ARG A 212 -43.10 -7.29 0.55
C ARG A 212 -43.23 -6.36 -0.65
N PHE A 213 -44.16 -6.72 -1.52
CA PHE A 213 -45.13 -5.75 -2.05
C PHE A 213 -46.30 -5.68 -1.07
#